data_AF-A0ABD5NKC6-F1
#
_entry.id   AF-A0ABD5NKC6-F1
#
_cell.length_a   1.000
_cell.length_b   1.000
_cell.length_c   1.000
_cell.angle_alpha   90.00
_cell.angle_beta   90.00
_cell.angle_gamma   90.00
#
_symmetry.space_group_name_H-M   'P 1'
#
loop_
_entity.id
_entity.type
_entity.pdbx_description
1 polymer ?
#
loop_
_entity_poly.entity_id
_entity_poly.type
_entity_poly.pdbx_seq_one_letter_code
_entity_poly.pdbx_strand_id
1 'polypeptide(L)'
;MRPVRTADGKRYLLVKRSADASLVYDPSTGDETYVGTDRLEPIDDVTGLETAAEAIPGPVRRLLGSVHDERTLGLLVELTDRGPLGVRTLIEETSYCESDLAGTLGSLTAAGLIVEVEVDSERGYAATEETKTTISTLRRSATE
;
A
#
# COMPACT_ATOMS: atom_id res chain seq x y z
N MET A 1 -19.11 -5.00 12.17
CA MET A 1 -18.56 -5.82 11.08
C MET A 1 -17.65 -6.87 11.70
N ARG A 2 -18.06 -8.14 11.76
CA ARG A 2 -17.26 -9.20 12.40
C ARG A 2 -16.41 -9.90 11.34
N PRO A 3 -15.08 -9.90 11.45
CA PRO A 3 -14.23 -10.71 10.60
C PRO A 3 -14.49 -12.20 10.76
N VAL A 4 -14.55 -12.90 9.63
CA VAL A 4 -14.63 -14.35 9.56
C VAL A 4 -13.69 -14.84 8.47
N ARG A 5 -13.24 -16.10 8.56
CA ARG A 5 -12.44 -16.75 7.54
C ARG A 5 -13.00 -18.11 7.17
N THR A 6 -12.73 -18.51 5.95
CA THR A 6 -12.89 -19.89 5.49
C THR A 6 -11.62 -20.71 5.73
N ALA A 7 -11.72 -22.03 5.62
CA ALA A 7 -10.58 -22.95 5.84
C ALA A 7 -9.41 -22.77 4.84
N ASP A 8 -9.68 -22.20 3.67
CA ASP A 8 -8.68 -21.79 2.67
C ASP A 8 -8.00 -20.45 3.00
N GLY A 9 -8.36 -19.82 4.12
CA GLY A 9 -7.78 -18.57 4.60
C GLY A 9 -8.43 -17.30 4.05
N LYS A 10 -9.43 -17.41 3.15
CA LYS A 10 -10.12 -16.24 2.63
C LYS A 10 -10.93 -15.54 3.72
N ARG A 11 -10.74 -14.22 3.86
CA ARG A 11 -11.36 -13.40 4.90
C ARG A 11 -12.58 -12.67 4.35
N TYR A 12 -13.62 -12.58 5.17
CA TYR A 12 -14.85 -11.87 4.88
C TYR A 12 -15.32 -11.05 6.09
N LEU A 13 -16.30 -10.19 5.86
CA LEU A 13 -17.03 -9.50 6.92
C LEU A 13 -18.43 -10.09 7.02
N LEU A 14 -18.77 -10.64 8.19
CA LEU A 14 -20.10 -11.19 8.43
C LEU A 14 -21.15 -10.07 8.43
N VAL A 15 -22.10 -10.16 7.49
CA VAL A 15 -23.24 -9.24 7.36
C VAL A 15 -24.44 -9.78 8.15
N LYS A 16 -24.79 -11.05 7.91
CA LYS A 16 -25.90 -11.72 8.59
C LYS A 16 -25.56 -13.19 8.86
N ARG A 17 -25.74 -13.61 10.12
CA ARG A 17 -25.58 -15.02 10.50
C ARG A 17 -26.88 -15.79 10.31
N SER A 18 -26.80 -17.04 9.85
CA SER A 18 -27.93 -17.98 9.81
C SER A 18 -27.46 -19.42 10.05
N ALA A 19 -28.37 -20.38 10.21
CA ALA A 19 -28.01 -21.75 10.56
C ALA A 19 -27.20 -22.44 9.47
N ASP A 20 -27.71 -22.44 8.23
CA ASP A 20 -27.10 -23.17 7.12
C ASP A 20 -26.08 -22.31 6.35
N ALA A 21 -26.50 -21.11 5.92
CA ALA A 21 -25.66 -20.21 5.13
C ALA A 21 -25.73 -18.77 5.66
N SER A 22 -24.57 -18.20 5.97
CA SER A 22 -24.44 -16.82 6.40
C SER A 22 -24.13 -15.91 5.21
N LEU A 23 -24.67 -14.69 5.25
CA LEU A 23 -24.35 -13.64 4.28
C LEU A 23 -23.08 -12.93 4.74
N VAL A 24 -22.11 -12.86 3.84
CA VAL A 24 -20.82 -12.22 4.09
C VAL A 24 -20.51 -11.22 2.98
N TYR A 25 -19.80 -10.15 3.33
CA TYR A 25 -19.23 -9.19 2.40
C TYR A 25 -17.77 -9.57 2.13
N ASP A 26 -17.39 -9.61 0.86
CA ASP A 26 -16.03 -9.86 0.40
C ASP A 26 -15.34 -8.51 0.09
N PRO A 27 -14.40 -8.04 0.93
CA PRO A 27 -13.74 -6.77 0.69
C PRO A 27 -12.84 -6.78 -0.55
N SER A 28 -12.46 -7.95 -1.07
CA SER A 28 -11.60 -8.06 -2.25
C SER A 28 -12.36 -7.84 -3.57
N THR A 29 -13.67 -8.10 -3.59
CA THR A 29 -14.51 -7.89 -4.77
C THR A 29 -15.51 -6.76 -4.59
N GLY A 30 -15.86 -6.40 -3.35
CA GLY A 30 -16.93 -5.46 -3.05
C GLY A 30 -18.33 -6.07 -3.05
N ASP A 31 -18.44 -7.39 -3.21
CA ASP A 31 -19.72 -8.09 -3.32
C ASP A 31 -20.14 -8.78 -2.02
N GLU A 32 -21.45 -8.95 -1.85
CA GLU A 32 -22.01 -9.85 -0.84
C GLU A 32 -22.27 -11.24 -1.43
N THR A 33 -22.01 -12.28 -0.64
CA THR A 33 -22.25 -13.67 -1.03
C THR A 33 -22.64 -14.54 0.15
N TYR A 34 -23.29 -15.67 -0.14
CA TYR A 34 -23.66 -16.65 0.87
C TYR A 34 -22.58 -17.72 1.01
N VAL A 35 -22.13 -17.95 2.25
CA VAL A 35 -21.17 -19.01 2.60
C VAL A 35 -21.78 -19.88 3.69
N GLY A 36 -21.57 -21.20 3.58
CA GLY A 36 -22.00 -22.16 4.62
C GLY A 36 -21.48 -21.73 5.99
N THR A 37 -22.37 -21.62 6.98
CA THR A 37 -22.02 -21.10 8.31
C THR A 37 -21.00 -22.00 9.01
N ASP A 38 -21.05 -23.31 8.74
CA ASP A 38 -20.11 -24.33 9.18
C ASP A 38 -18.70 -24.15 8.62
N ARG A 39 -18.56 -23.40 7.52
CA ARG A 39 -17.28 -23.08 6.87
C ARG A 39 -16.65 -21.78 7.38
N LEU A 40 -17.31 -21.05 8.28
CA LEU A 40 -16.87 -19.74 8.76
C LEU A 40 -16.36 -19.82 10.19
N GLU A 41 -15.09 -19.49 10.37
CA GLU A 41 -14.46 -19.29 11.67
C GLU A 41 -14.35 -17.79 11.97
N PRO A 42 -14.71 -17.32 13.18
CA PRO A 42 -14.45 -15.95 13.56
C PRO A 42 -12.95 -15.69 13.70
N ILE A 43 -12.54 -14.47 13.38
CA ILE A 43 -11.19 -13.97 13.67
C ILE A 43 -11.32 -12.94 14.80
N ASP A 44 -10.71 -13.23 15.95
CA ASP A 44 -10.90 -12.45 17.17
C ASP A 44 -9.79 -11.41 17.41
N ASP A 45 -8.66 -11.50 16.69
CA ASP A 45 -7.47 -10.66 16.85
C ASP A 45 -7.36 -9.52 15.82
N VAL A 46 -8.33 -9.38 14.92
CA VAL A 46 -8.38 -8.30 13.93
C VAL A 46 -9.74 -7.62 13.93
N THR A 47 -9.77 -6.34 13.61
CA THR A 47 -11.01 -5.59 13.44
C THR A 47 -11.59 -5.77 12.04
N GLY A 48 -12.88 -5.43 11.90
CA GLY A 48 -13.55 -5.38 10.59
C GLY A 48 -12.88 -4.43 9.60
N LEU A 49 -12.38 -3.28 10.08
CA LEU A 49 -11.72 -2.29 9.21
C LEU A 49 -10.32 -2.74 8.80
N GLU A 50 -9.56 -3.38 9.69
CA GLU A 50 -8.26 -3.98 9.30
C GLU A 50 -8.44 -5.08 8.26
N THR A 51 -9.46 -5.93 8.43
CA THR A 51 -9.81 -6.96 7.44
C THR A 51 -10.22 -6.33 6.09
N ALA A 52 -10.98 -5.23 6.11
CA ALA A 52 -11.32 -4.52 4.90
C ALA A 52 -10.07 -3.92 4.21
N ALA A 53 -9.16 -3.33 5.00
CA ALA A 53 -7.92 -2.76 4.47
C ALA A 53 -7.02 -3.83 3.82
N GLU A 54 -6.99 -5.05 4.35
CA GLU A 54 -6.20 -6.15 3.80
C GLU A 54 -6.58 -6.59 2.39
N ALA A 55 -7.78 -6.25 1.90
CA ALA A 55 -8.12 -6.43 0.49
C ALA A 55 -7.24 -5.60 -0.44
N ILE A 56 -6.66 -4.50 0.06
CA ILE A 56 -5.68 -3.71 -0.68
C ILE A 56 -4.30 -4.36 -0.53
N PRO A 57 -3.58 -4.64 -1.64
CA PRO A 57 -2.25 -5.23 -1.60
C PRO A 57 -1.32 -4.49 -0.62
N GLY A 58 -0.53 -5.25 0.15
CA GLY A 58 0.43 -4.71 1.11
C GLY A 58 1.33 -3.58 0.57
N PRO A 59 1.89 -3.67 -0.64
CA PRO A 59 2.67 -2.59 -1.25
C PRO A 59 1.89 -1.27 -1.38
N VAL A 60 0.62 -1.35 -1.82
CA VAL A 60 -0.26 -0.18 -1.99
C VAL A 60 -0.60 0.41 -0.64
N ARG A 61 -0.91 -0.42 0.36
CA ARG A 61 -1.15 0.05 1.74
C ARG A 61 0.06 0.76 2.32
N ARG A 62 1.27 0.25 2.07
CA ARG A 62 2.52 0.88 2.54
C ARG A 62 2.70 2.27 1.94
N LEU A 63 2.45 2.41 0.63
CA LEU A 63 2.48 3.69 -0.05
C LEU A 63 1.45 4.66 0.55
N LEU A 64 0.18 4.25 0.68
CA LEU A 64 -0.89 5.08 1.25
C LEU A 64 -0.61 5.52 2.70
N GLY A 65 0.07 4.67 3.48
CA GLY A 65 0.43 4.96 4.86
C GLY A 65 1.65 5.88 5.03
N SER A 66 2.42 6.15 3.96
CA SER A 66 3.68 6.91 4.04
C SER A 66 3.73 8.12 3.10
N VAL A 67 2.83 8.22 2.14
CA VAL A 67 2.75 9.33 1.18
C VAL A 67 1.52 10.17 1.52
N HIS A 68 1.75 11.35 2.13
CA HIS A 68 0.68 12.17 2.69
C HIS A 68 0.36 13.43 1.87
N ASP A 69 1.13 13.71 0.82
CA ASP A 69 0.94 14.86 -0.06
C ASP A 69 1.39 14.57 -1.49
N GLU A 70 0.96 15.42 -2.43
CA GLU A 70 1.27 15.29 -3.86
C GLU A 70 2.76 15.46 -4.16
N ARG A 71 3.50 16.25 -3.36
CA ARG A 71 4.94 16.46 -3.56
C ARG A 71 5.72 15.17 -3.31
N THR A 72 5.38 14.48 -2.23
CA THR A 72 5.98 13.20 -1.84
C THR A 72 5.63 12.10 -2.86
N LEU A 73 4.39 12.10 -3.36
CA LEU A 73 4.00 11.20 -4.44
C LEU A 73 4.78 11.50 -5.73
N GLY A 74 4.91 12.78 -6.08
CA GLY A 74 5.69 13.25 -7.23
C GLY A 74 7.16 12.82 -7.14
N LEU A 75 7.77 12.91 -5.97
CA LEU A 75 9.14 12.45 -5.73
C LEU A 75 9.29 10.93 -6.00
N LEU A 76 8.37 10.10 -5.52
CA LEU A 76 8.39 8.66 -5.80
C LEU A 76 8.20 8.35 -7.28
N VAL A 77 7.37 9.13 -7.97
CA VAL A 77 7.17 9.09 -9.41
C VAL A 77 8.48 9.39 -10.14
N GLU A 78 9.16 10.49 -9.81
CA GLU A 78 10.44 10.87 -10.42
C GLU A 78 11.50 9.78 -10.22
N LEU A 79 11.65 9.25 -9.00
CA LEU A 79 12.58 8.17 -8.68
C LEU A 79 12.22 6.85 -9.37
N THR A 80 10.95 6.62 -9.66
CA THR A 80 10.48 5.45 -10.41
C THR A 80 10.83 5.57 -11.89
N ASP A 81 10.61 6.75 -12.47
CA ASP A 81 10.70 6.96 -13.92
C ASP A 81 12.13 7.26 -14.39
N ARG A 82 12.87 8.07 -13.63
CA ARG A 82 14.24 8.48 -13.97
C ARG A 82 15.31 7.57 -13.38
N GLY A 83 14.93 6.73 -12.41
CA GLY A 83 15.84 5.89 -11.66
C GLY A 83 16.53 6.65 -10.52
N PRO A 84 17.73 6.19 -10.08
CA PRO A 84 18.45 6.79 -8.98
C PRO A 84 18.79 8.26 -9.21
N LEU A 85 18.55 9.13 -8.22
CA LEU A 85 18.92 10.54 -8.26
C LEU A 85 19.82 10.90 -7.08
N GLY A 86 20.87 11.68 -7.36
CA GLY A 86 21.74 12.27 -6.35
C GLY A 86 21.01 13.29 -5.49
N VAL A 87 21.43 13.45 -4.24
CA VAL A 87 20.78 14.39 -3.29
C VAL A 87 20.81 15.83 -3.81
N ARG A 88 21.86 16.23 -4.54
CA ARG A 88 21.95 17.58 -5.10
C ARG A 88 20.93 17.80 -6.20
N THR A 89 20.79 16.85 -7.12
CA THR A 89 19.75 16.87 -8.16
C THR A 89 18.36 16.95 -7.53
N LEU A 90 18.11 16.18 -6.46
CA LEU A 90 16.85 16.24 -5.73
C LEU A 90 16.60 17.65 -5.15
N ILE A 91 17.57 18.27 -4.49
CA ILE A 91 17.42 19.63 -3.94
C ILE A 91 17.16 20.65 -5.04
N GLU A 92 17.92 20.59 -6.14
CA GLU A 92 17.87 21.57 -7.23
C GLU A 92 16.56 21.52 -8.03
N GLU A 93 16.02 20.32 -8.24
CA GLU A 93 14.89 20.12 -9.17
C GLU A 93 13.52 19.96 -8.49
N THR A 94 13.45 19.58 -7.21
CA THR A 94 12.17 19.22 -6.57
C THR A 94 11.52 20.34 -5.74
N SER A 95 12.14 21.53 -5.69
CA SER A 95 11.71 22.71 -4.90
C SER A 95 11.56 22.46 -3.39
N TYR A 96 12.01 21.32 -2.88
CA TYR A 96 12.05 21.07 -1.44
C TYR A 96 13.10 21.97 -0.79
N CYS A 97 12.83 22.43 0.43
CA CYS A 97 13.93 22.91 1.26
C CYS A 97 14.71 21.69 1.80
N GLU A 98 15.98 21.89 2.17
CA GLU A 98 16.87 20.79 2.56
C GLU A 98 16.32 19.97 3.74
N SER A 99 15.72 20.63 4.74
CA SER A 99 15.16 19.95 5.91
C SER A 99 13.93 19.12 5.56
N ASP A 100 13.04 19.66 4.72
CA ASP A 100 11.83 18.96 4.29
C ASP A 100 12.21 17.74 3.44
N LEU A 101 13.20 17.90 2.54
CA LEU A 101 13.69 16.80 1.72
C LEU A 101 14.29 15.70 2.60
N ALA A 102 15.15 16.05 3.56
CA ALA A 102 15.77 15.09 4.46
C ALA A 102 14.72 14.32 5.29
N GLY A 103 13.71 15.01 5.83
CA GLY A 103 12.61 14.38 6.56
C GLY A 103 11.76 13.45 5.69
N THR A 104 11.49 13.87 4.45
CA THR A 104 10.74 13.08 3.47
C THR A 104 11.50 11.82 3.09
N LEU A 105 12.78 11.93 2.71
CA LEU A 105 13.63 10.81 2.34
C LEU A 105 13.82 9.83 3.50
N GLY A 106 14.00 10.32 4.73
CA GLY A 106 14.10 9.48 5.91
C GLY A 106 12.82 8.66 6.15
N SER A 107 11.66 9.30 6.01
CA SER A 107 10.36 8.63 6.17
C SER A 107 10.11 7.58 5.09
N LEU A 108 10.39 7.91 3.82
CA LEU A 108 10.26 6.96 2.70
C LEU A 108 11.24 5.78 2.80
N THR A 109 12.45 6.03 3.31
CA THR A 109 13.46 4.97 3.55
C THR A 109 13.01 4.05 4.69
N ALA A 110 12.53 4.62 5.80
CA ALA A 110 12.01 3.84 6.92
C ALA A 110 10.79 3.00 6.52
N ALA A 111 9.97 3.51 5.60
CA ALA A 111 8.87 2.78 4.99
C ALA A 111 9.31 1.77 3.92
N GLY A 112 10.60 1.65 3.58
CA GLY A 112 11.08 0.73 2.55
C GLY A 112 10.55 1.04 1.15
N LEU A 113 10.15 2.29 0.89
CA LEU A 113 9.69 2.74 -0.42
C LEU A 113 10.86 3.15 -1.32
N ILE A 114 11.94 3.63 -0.71
CA ILE A 114 13.19 3.99 -1.36
C ILE A 114 14.38 3.37 -0.62
N VAL A 115 15.53 3.34 -1.28
CA VAL A 115 16.81 2.94 -0.71
C VAL A 115 17.87 3.99 -1.00
N GLU A 116 18.80 4.17 -0.06
CA GLU A 116 20.00 4.97 -0.26
C GLU A 116 20.97 4.22 -1.20
N VAL A 117 21.52 4.95 -2.16
CA VAL A 117 22.48 4.44 -3.16
C VAL A 117 23.55 5.50 -3.42
N GLU A 118 24.64 5.12 -4.10
CA GLU A 118 25.63 6.08 -4.59
C GLU A 118 25.30 6.48 -6.04
N VAL A 119 25.26 7.79 -6.32
CA VAL A 119 25.07 8.38 -7.66
C VAL A 119 26.16 9.42 -7.86
N ASP A 120 26.98 9.28 -8.91
CA ASP A 120 28.07 10.21 -9.22
C ASP A 120 28.99 10.56 -8.02
N SER A 121 29.34 9.55 -7.22
CA SER A 121 30.16 9.67 -6.01
C SER A 121 29.54 10.52 -4.89
N GLU A 122 28.23 10.73 -4.91
CA GLU A 122 27.47 11.29 -3.81
C GLU A 122 26.30 10.40 -3.38
N ARG A 123 25.73 10.73 -2.22
CA ARG A 123 24.54 10.05 -1.73
C ARG A 123 23.35 10.37 -2.65
N GLY A 124 22.67 9.32 -3.08
CA GLY A 124 21.44 9.39 -3.84
C GLY A 124 20.39 8.41 -3.32
N TYR A 125 19.24 8.40 -3.98
CA TYR A 125 18.11 7.56 -3.59
C TYR A 125 17.49 6.91 -4.83
N ALA A 126 16.98 5.70 -4.66
CA ALA A 126 16.27 4.96 -5.69
C ALA A 126 14.97 4.39 -5.14
N ALA A 127 13.92 4.37 -5.96
CA ALA A 127 12.70 3.62 -5.65
C ALA A 127 13.02 2.11 -5.60
N THR A 128 12.43 1.40 -4.63
CA THR A 128 12.53 -0.08 -4.60
C THR A 128 11.75 -0.69 -5.76
N GLU A 129 12.09 -1.92 -6.16
CA GLU A 129 11.36 -2.62 -7.24
C GLU A 129 9.87 -2.81 -6.91
N GLU A 130 9.54 -3.00 -5.64
CA GLU A 130 8.16 -3.07 -5.15
C GLU A 130 7.43 -1.72 -5.33
N THR A 131 8.08 -0.61 -5.02
CA THR A 131 7.54 0.74 -5.26
C THR A 131 7.33 0.99 -6.74
N LYS A 132 8.32 0.68 -7.60
CA LYS A 132 8.21 0.85 -9.06
C LYS A 132 7.03 0.06 -9.63
N THR A 133 6.87 -1.19 -9.20
CA THR A 133 5.77 -2.07 -9.61
C THR A 133 4.41 -1.51 -9.14
N THR A 134 4.37 -0.98 -7.91
CA THR A 134 3.16 -0.41 -7.31
C THR A 134 2.71 0.85 -8.07
N ILE A 135 3.60 1.82 -8.28
CA ILE A 135 3.32 3.03 -9.05
C ILE A 135 2.86 2.69 -10.48
N SER A 136 3.56 1.76 -11.14
CA SER A 136 3.20 1.31 -12.49
C SER A 136 1.82 0.65 -12.55
N THR A 137 1.41 -0.03 -11.48
CA THR A 137 0.08 -0.65 -11.38
C THR A 137 -1.01 0.40 -11.17
N LEU A 138 -0.79 1.36 -10.26
CA LEU A 138 -1.74 2.44 -9.98
C LEU A 138 -1.98 3.34 -11.20
N ARG A 139 -0.95 3.60 -12.01
CA ARG A 139 -1.10 4.36 -13.27
C ARG A 139 -1.95 3.61 -14.31
N ARG A 140 -1.75 2.30 -14.43
CA ARG A 140 -2.50 1.46 -15.40
C ARG A 140 -3.97 1.34 -15.01
N SER A 141 -4.29 1.19 -13.73
CA SER A 141 -5.67 1.11 -13.25
C SER A 141 -6.47 2.41 -13.44
N ALA A 142 -5.81 3.54 -13.69
CA ALA A 142 -6.48 4.81 -13.99
C ALA A 142 -6.80 5.00 -15.48
N THR A 143 -6.37 4.07 -16.36
CA THR A 143 -6.52 4.16 -17.82
C THR A 143 -7.62 3.24 -18.37
N GLU A 144 -8.36 2.54 -17.50
CA GLU A 144 -9.60 1.81 -17.84
C GLU A 144 -10.83 2.61 -17.41
#